data_AF-A0A6G7X0V5-F1
#
_entry.id   AF-A0A6G7X0V5-F1
#
_cell.length_a   1.000
_cell.length_b   1.000
_cell.length_c   1.000
_cell.angle_alpha   90.00
_cell.angle_beta   90.00
_cell.angle_gamma   90.00
#
_symmetry.space_group_name_H-M   'P 1'
#
loop_
_entity.id
_entity.type
_entity.pdbx_description
1 polymer ?
#
loop_
_entity_poly.entity_id
_entity_poly.type
_entity_poly.pdbx_seq_one_letter_code
_entity_poly.pdbx_strand_id
1 'polypeptide(L)' 'MDILQERRLSYLKSYFWTYPDEVRAKVETICIDIYVPYIECIQACFPNAKIITDRFHVIQHLSRNYPEHGFKP' A
#
# COMPACT_ATOMS: atom_id res chain seq x y z
N MET A 1 -0.46 -12.45 12.50
CA MET A 1 0.21 -11.53 11.59
C MET A 1 0.54 -12.33 10.35
N ASP A 2 -0.12 -12.03 9.23
CA ASP A 2 0.06 -12.77 7.99
C ASP A 2 1.15 -12.09 7.16
N ILE A 3 2.11 -12.87 6.69
CA ILE A 3 3.21 -12.40 5.85
C ILE A 3 3.08 -13.09 4.50
N LEU A 4 2.74 -12.32 3.48
CA LEU A 4 2.60 -12.84 2.12
C LEU A 4 3.97 -12.89 1.45
N GLN A 5 4.31 -14.03 0.86
CA GLN A 5 5.58 -14.20 0.15
C GLN A 5 5.62 -13.50 -1.21
N GLU A 6 4.46 -13.08 -1.71
CA GLU A 6 4.32 -12.52 -3.05
C GLU A 6 3.58 -11.17 -3.05
N ARG A 7 4.14 -10.24 -3.83
CA ARG A 7 3.63 -8.87 -4.01
C ARG A 7 2.83 -8.69 -5.30
N ARG A 8 2.64 -9.74 -6.12
CA ARG A 8 1.84 -9.66 -7.34
C ARG A 8 0.41 -9.27 -7.00
N LEU A 9 -0.15 -8.31 -7.74
CA LEU A 9 -1.50 -7.77 -7.50
C LEU A 9 -2.58 -8.86 -7.56
N SER A 10 -2.46 -9.80 -8.50
CA SER A 10 -3.40 -10.92 -8.62
C SER A 10 -3.41 -11.80 -7.37
N TYR A 11 -2.25 -12.04 -6.77
CA TYR A 11 -2.12 -12.82 -5.55
C TYR A 11 -2.75 -12.09 -4.36
N LEU A 12 -2.43 -10.80 -4.19
CA LEU A 12 -3.00 -9.96 -3.15
C LEU A 12 -4.52 -9.84 -3.25
N LYS A 13 -5.04 -9.61 -4.46
CA LYS A 13 -6.47 -9.53 -4.72
C LYS A 13 -7.17 -10.83 -4.33
N SER A 14 -6.64 -11.97 -4.77
CA SER A 14 -7.19 -13.29 -4.42
C SER A 14 -7.15 -13.54 -2.92
N TYR A 15 -6.05 -13.19 -2.24
CA TYR A 15 -5.93 -13.33 -0.80
C TYR A 15 -6.98 -12.47 -0.06
N PHE A 16 -7.13 -11.19 -0.42
CA PHE A 16 -8.11 -10.33 0.22
C PHE A 16 -9.55 -10.76 -0.06
N TRP A 17 -9.83 -11.37 -1.22
CA TRP A 17 -11.15 -11.88 -1.55
C TRP A 17 -11.58 -13.10 -0.73
N THR A 18 -10.67 -13.72 0.02
CA THR A 18 -11.02 -14.79 0.98
C THR A 18 -11.79 -14.25 2.19
N TYR A 19 -11.69 -12.94 2.48
CA TYR A 19 -12.45 -12.31 3.55
C TYR A 19 -13.87 -11.95 3.10
N PRO A 20 -14.90 -12.21 3.93
CA PRO A 20 -16.28 -11.82 3.63
C PRO A 20 -16.41 -10.31 3.41
N ASP A 21 -17.34 -9.94 2.53
CA ASP A 21 -17.60 -8.54 2.15
C ASP A 21 -17.89 -7.65 3.35
N GLU A 22 -18.64 -8.15 4.34
CA GLU A 22 -18.94 -7.42 5.58
C GLU A 22 -17.69 -7.08 6.39
N VAL A 23 -16.68 -7.95 6.37
CA VAL A 23 -15.41 -7.73 7.06
C VAL A 23 -14.58 -6.71 6.30
N ARG A 24 -14.53 -6.86 4.96
CA ARG A 24 -13.81 -5.92 4.08
C ARG A 24 -14.39 -4.51 4.13
N ALA A 25 -15.72 -4.39 4.25
CA ALA A 25 -16.41 -3.12 4.37
C ALA A 25 -16.17 -2.40 5.71
N LYS A 26 -15.74 -3.13 6.76
CA LYS A 26 -15.40 -2.57 8.07
C LYS A 26 -13.96 -2.04 8.16
N VAL A 27 -13.14 -2.24 7.14
CA VAL A 27 -11.78 -1.72 7.11
C VAL A 27 -11.81 -0.21 6.89
N GLU A 28 -11.32 0.56 7.86
CA GLU A 28 -11.36 2.03 7.83
C GLU A 28 -10.12 2.65 7.19
N THR A 29 -8.95 2.02 7.32
CA THR A 29 -7.67 2.62 6.91
C THR A 29 -6.68 1.54 6.47
N ILE A 30 -5.96 1.80 5.39
CA ILE A 30 -4.90 0.94 4.86
C ILE A 30 -3.67 1.79 4.55
N CYS A 31 -2.50 1.36 5.03
CA CYS A 31 -1.22 1.98 4.70
C CYS A 31 -0.53 1.19 3.58
N ILE A 32 -0.15 1.85 2.49
CA ILE A 32 0.59 1.23 1.36
C ILE A 32 1.74 2.10 0.87
N ASP A 33 2.67 1.46 0.19
CA ASP A 33 3.72 2.11 -0.60
C ASP A 33 3.13 2.78 -1.87
N ILE A 34 3.84 3.74 -2.46
CA ILE A 34 3.39 4.56 -3.59
C ILE A 34 3.52 3.79 -4.91
N TYR A 35 2.69 2.78 -5.06
CA TYR A 35 2.55 2.05 -6.31
C TYR A 35 1.08 2.03 -6.72
N VAL A 36 0.78 2.79 -7.78
CA VAL A 36 -0.57 3.06 -8.29
C VAL A 36 -1.41 1.78 -8.45
N PRO A 37 -0.87 0.66 -8.97
CA PRO A 37 -1.68 -0.55 -9.10
C PRO A 37 -2.14 -1.18 -7.77
N TYR A 38 -1.47 -0.91 -6.64
CA TYR A 38 -2.02 -1.33 -5.33
C TYR A 38 -3.24 -0.50 -4.95
N ILE A 39 -3.28 0.79 -5.31
CA ILE A 39 -4.42 1.67 -4.98
C ILE A 39 -5.71 1.10 -5.58
N GLU A 40 -5.69 0.77 -6.87
CA GLU A 40 -6.84 0.19 -7.57
C GLU A 40 -7.27 -1.15 -6.96
N CYS A 41 -6.30 -2.03 -6.67
CA CYS A 41 -6.56 -3.32 -6.04
C CYS A 41 -7.21 -3.15 -4.65
N ILE A 42 -6.68 -2.24 -3.83
CA ILE A 42 -7.15 -1.99 -2.48
C ILE A 42 -8.54 -1.36 -2.49
N GLN A 43 -8.81 -0.40 -3.37
CA GLN A 43 -10.15 0.20 -3.52
C GLN A 43 -11.19 -0.85 -3.93
N ALA A 44 -10.84 -1.80 -4.80
CA ALA A 44 -11.73 -2.89 -5.19
C ALA A 44 -11.98 -3.89 -4.03
N CYS A 45 -10.98 -4.10 -3.17
CA CYS A 45 -11.09 -5.03 -2.05
C CYS A 45 -11.74 -4.39 -0.82
N PHE A 46 -11.54 -3.09 -0.58
CA PHE A 46 -11.89 -2.39 0.65
C PHE A 46 -12.53 -1.03 0.31
N PRO A 47 -13.82 -1.01 -0.05
CA PRO A 47 -14.46 0.18 -0.62
C PRO A 47 -14.55 1.37 0.35
N ASN A 48 -14.55 1.11 1.66
CA ASN A 48 -14.68 2.14 2.70
C ASN A 48 -13.34 2.57 3.31
N ALA A 49 -12.23 1.94 2.90
CA ALA A 49 -10.94 2.18 3.52
C ALA A 49 -10.27 3.46 2.98
N LYS A 50 -9.73 4.27 3.89
CA LYS A 50 -8.86 5.40 3.56
C LYS A 50 -7.46 4.89 3.27
N ILE A 51 -6.92 5.25 2.11
CA ILE A 51 -5.56 4.89 1.72
C ILE A 51 -4.61 5.96 2.25
N ILE A 52 -3.67 5.54 3.10
CA ILE A 52 -2.56 6.35 3.59
C ILE A 52 -1.31 5.87 2.88
N THR A 53 -0.57 6.79 2.26
CA THR A 53 0.71 6.46 1.65
C THR A 53 1.84 6.60 2.67
N ASP A 54 2.77 5.66 2.65
CA ASP A 54 3.93 5.73 3.53
C ASP A 54 4.87 6.88 3.10
N ARG A 55 5.01 7.88 3.99
CA ARG A 55 5.85 9.07 3.80
C ARG A 55 7.34 8.76 3.75
N PHE A 56 7.79 7.63 4.32
CA PHE A 56 9.19 7.23 4.32
C PHE A 56 9.68 6.90 2.90
N HIS A 57 8.83 6.26 2.09
CA HIS A 57 9.19 5.96 0.70
C HIS A 57 9.27 7.21 -0.17
N VAL A 58 8.39 8.22 0.02
CA VAL A 58 8.51 9.52 -0.66
C VAL A 58 9.88 10.15 -0.39
N ILE A 59 10.27 10.21 0.89
CA ILE A 59 11.54 10.82 1.31
C ILE A 59 12.73 10.03 0.74
N GLN A 60 12.66 8.70 0.72
CA GLN A 60 13.71 7.86 0.14
C GLN A 60 13.82 8.00 -1.39
N HIS A 61 12.69 8.08 -2.10
CA HIS A 61 12.66 8.31 -3.55
C HIS A 61 13.14 9.72 -3.93
N LEU A 62 12.80 10.73 -3.13
CA LEU A 62 13.33 12.09 -3.30
C LEU A 62 14.84 12.11 -3.02
N SER A 63 15.29 11.57 -1.88
CA SER A 63 16.69 11.54 -1.49
C SER A 63 17.60 10.86 -2.52
N ARG A 64 17.11 9.84 -3.25
CA ARG A 64 17.89 9.15 -4.30
C ARG A 64 18.00 9.91 -5.63
N ASN A 65 17.15 10.91 -5.86
CA ASN A 65 17.17 11.72 -7.10
C ASN A 65 17.80 13.10 -6.92
N TYR A 66 18.21 13.47 -5.70
CA TYR A 66 19.03 14.66 -5.49
C TYR A 66 20.51 14.29 -5.60
N PRO A 67 21.24 14.78 -6.63
CA PRO A 67 22.69 14.75 -6.59
C PRO A 67 23.15 15.61 -5.42
N GLU A 68 24.03 15.03 -4.61
CA GLU A 68 24.42 15.51 -3.30
C GLU A 68 24.77 17.00 -3.29
N HIS A 69 23.94 17.83 -2.66
CA HIS A 69 24.38 19.04 -1.94
C HIS A 69 23.58 19.16 -0.64
N GLY A 70 24.03 18.40 0.37
CA GLY A 70 23.88 18.78 1.77
C GLY A 70 22.56 18.43 2.47
N PHE A 71 22.47 17.20 2.98
CA PHE A 71 21.92 17.00 4.32
C PHE A 71 22.66 15.82 4.97
N LYS A 72 23.56 16.12 5.92
CA LYS A 72 24.06 15.13 6.88
C LYS A 72 23.15 15.19 8.11
N PRO A 73 22.82 14.03 8.73
CA PRO A 73 21.84 13.91 9.80
C PRO A 73 22.14 14.77 11.01
#